data_AF-A0A7S2HVH8-F1
#
_entry.id   AF-A0A7S2HVH8-F1
#
_cell.length_a   1.000
_cell.length_b   1.000
_cell.length_c   1.000
_cell.angle_alpha   90.00
_cell.angle_beta   90.00
_cell.angle_gamma   90.00
#
_symmetry.space_group_name_H-M   'P 1'
#
loop_
_entity.id
_entity.type
_entity.pdbx_description
1 polymer ?
#
loop_
_entity_poly.entity_id
_entity_poly.type
_entity_poly.pdbx_seq_one_letter_code
_entity_poly.pdbx_strand_id
1 'polypeptide(L)'
;EATLRGLAQSLGVKVEKEKLTDPHTKAQLLLNAHFNRTPITTDLSSDQRFILEHAVRLLQGLVDVISSCGWLTPALFSMELSQMIVQATSSQASPLLQLPHFPPALVEKAKKMRVEDVFDVMNMEDDARTKLFDGLSQSQLMDVARACNRFPCVSLEYKVQNADALAAGGSARIAVKLGRDAMEDDTTLGPVYAPYFPKEKEESWWLVVGGPGNGLVAIKRITIAKASVNVKLDVELGDDPGTYDYTLYLMSDSYQGCDQEYGFKLQVKG
;
A
#
# COMPACT_ATOMS: atom_id res chain seq x y z
N GLU A 1 -3.25 17.71 -28.20
CA GLU A 1 -2.45 16.64 -28.85
C GLU A 1 -0.95 16.82 -28.63
N ALA A 2 -0.35 17.95 -29.03
CA ALA A 2 1.10 18.18 -28.93
C ALA A 2 1.64 18.03 -27.48
N THR A 3 0.95 18.61 -26.50
CA THR A 3 1.33 18.52 -25.07
C THR A 3 1.36 17.06 -24.56
N LEU A 4 0.32 16.27 -24.86
CA LEU A 4 0.25 14.86 -24.45
C LEU A 4 1.29 13.99 -25.16
N ARG A 5 1.61 14.31 -26.42
CA ARG A 5 2.70 13.64 -27.15
C ARG A 5 4.05 13.91 -26.51
N GLY A 6 4.31 15.16 -26.11
CA GLY A 6 5.52 15.54 -25.38
C GLY A 6 5.64 14.81 -24.04
N LEU A 7 4.54 14.70 -23.29
CA LEU A 7 4.49 13.93 -22.04
C LEU A 7 4.73 12.43 -22.26
N ALA A 8 4.11 11.83 -23.29
CA ALA A 8 4.34 10.43 -23.62
C ALA A 8 5.82 10.16 -23.93
N GLN A 9 6.47 11.08 -24.66
CA GLN A 9 7.89 10.99 -24.97
C GLN A 9 8.78 11.10 -23.72
N SER A 10 8.49 12.02 -22.79
CA SER A 10 9.26 12.15 -21.54
C SER A 10 9.12 10.93 -20.62
N LEU A 11 7.97 10.26 -20.68
CA LEU A 11 7.71 9.00 -19.96
C LEU A 11 8.24 7.76 -20.69
N GLY A 12 8.79 7.90 -21.90
CA GLY A 12 9.23 6.77 -22.72
C GLY A 12 8.09 5.87 -23.24
N VAL A 13 6.84 6.36 -23.21
CA VAL A 13 5.65 5.62 -23.65
C VAL A 13 5.37 5.91 -25.12
N LYS A 14 5.31 4.85 -25.94
CA LYS A 14 4.89 4.98 -27.34
C LYS A 14 3.37 5.02 -27.42
N VAL A 15 2.83 6.10 -27.98
CA VAL A 15 1.38 6.28 -28.17
C VAL A 15 1.09 6.52 -29.65
N GLU A 16 0.18 5.73 -30.21
CA GLU A 16 -0.33 5.90 -31.56
C GLU A 16 -1.05 7.25 -31.70
N LYS A 17 -0.94 7.89 -32.86
CA LYS A 17 -1.44 9.27 -33.05
C LYS A 17 -2.95 9.36 -32.77
N GLU A 18 -3.69 8.36 -33.20
CA GLU A 18 -5.14 8.24 -33.09
C GLU A 18 -5.61 8.13 -31.63
N LYS A 19 -4.73 7.66 -30.73
CA LYS A 19 -5.01 7.52 -29.29
C LYS A 19 -4.67 8.78 -28.49
N LEU A 20 -4.01 9.78 -29.07
CA LEU A 20 -3.67 11.02 -28.34
C LEU A 20 -4.89 11.89 -28.01
N THR A 21 -6.04 11.62 -28.63
CA THR A 21 -7.32 12.25 -28.31
C THR A 21 -8.21 11.40 -27.41
N ASP A 22 -7.81 10.16 -27.11
CA ASP A 22 -8.58 9.25 -26.28
C ASP A 22 -8.45 9.64 -24.78
N PRO A 23 -9.57 9.86 -24.06
CA PRO A 23 -9.53 10.20 -22.64
C PRO A 23 -8.86 9.12 -21.78
N HIS A 24 -8.95 7.84 -22.14
CA HIS A 24 -8.31 6.76 -21.38
C HIS A 24 -6.78 6.84 -21.48
N THR A 25 -6.27 7.04 -22.69
CA THR A 25 -4.84 7.27 -22.95
C THR A 25 -4.33 8.50 -22.19
N LYS A 26 -5.09 9.61 -22.20
CA LYS A 26 -4.75 10.79 -21.39
C LYS A 26 -4.66 10.45 -19.90
N ALA A 27 -5.66 9.76 -19.36
CA ALA A 27 -5.69 9.40 -17.94
C ALA A 27 -4.51 8.49 -17.56
N GLN A 28 -4.18 7.51 -18.39
CA GLN A 28 -3.04 6.63 -18.19
C GLN A 28 -1.70 7.40 -18.18
N LEU A 29 -1.48 8.31 -19.13
CA LEU A 29 -0.27 9.13 -19.17
C LEU A 29 -0.15 10.03 -17.94
N LEU A 30 -1.25 10.63 -17.48
CA LEU A 30 -1.25 11.47 -16.29
C LEU A 30 -1.01 10.67 -15.00
N LEU A 31 -1.53 9.44 -14.90
CA LEU A 31 -1.19 8.54 -13.79
C LEU A 31 0.29 8.14 -13.83
N ASN A 32 0.82 7.79 -14.99
CA ASN A 32 2.25 7.48 -15.14
C ASN A 32 3.14 8.68 -14.79
N ALA A 33 2.74 9.89 -15.18
CA ALA A 33 3.43 11.11 -14.80
C ALA A 33 3.40 11.32 -13.27
N HIS A 34 2.28 11.01 -12.62
CA HIS A 34 2.14 11.07 -11.17
C HIS A 34 3.08 10.10 -10.46
N PHE A 35 3.09 8.82 -10.85
CA PHE A 35 3.95 7.80 -10.25
C PHE A 35 5.45 8.10 -10.38
N ASN A 36 5.84 8.77 -11.46
CA ASN A 36 7.23 9.17 -11.72
C ASN A 36 7.53 10.60 -11.28
N ARG A 37 6.57 11.31 -10.67
CA ARG A 37 6.67 12.74 -10.30
C ARG A 37 7.18 13.62 -11.46
N THR A 38 6.81 13.24 -12.67
CA THR A 38 7.21 13.96 -13.89
C THR A 38 6.47 15.29 -13.94
N PRO A 39 7.15 16.42 -14.11
CA PRO A 39 6.50 17.72 -14.23
C PRO A 39 5.51 17.72 -15.40
N ILE A 40 4.31 18.21 -15.15
CA ILE A 40 3.28 18.42 -16.17
C ILE A 40 2.95 19.90 -16.28
N THR A 41 2.35 20.28 -17.40
CA THR A 41 1.91 21.65 -17.65
C THR A 41 0.68 22.00 -16.81
N THR A 42 0.45 23.30 -16.59
CA THR A 42 -0.65 23.80 -15.75
C THR A 42 -2.02 23.37 -16.26
N ASP A 43 -2.21 23.31 -17.59
CA ASP A 43 -3.45 22.85 -18.24
C ASP A 43 -3.74 21.37 -17.99
N LEU A 44 -2.72 20.53 -17.78
CA LEU A 44 -2.88 19.11 -17.45
C LEU A 44 -3.00 18.85 -15.93
N SER A 45 -2.61 19.82 -15.10
CA SER A 45 -2.57 19.68 -13.64
C SER A 45 -3.97 19.55 -13.04
N SER A 46 -4.95 20.31 -13.56
CA SER A 46 -6.35 20.17 -13.14
C SER A 46 -6.93 18.80 -13.49
N ASP A 47 -6.57 18.26 -14.65
CA ASP A 47 -7.04 16.95 -15.10
C ASP A 47 -6.41 15.81 -14.28
N GLN A 48 -5.11 15.89 -14.01
CA GLN A 48 -4.43 14.91 -13.16
C GLN A 48 -5.04 14.92 -11.75
N ARG A 49 -5.27 16.11 -11.19
CA ARG A 49 -5.96 16.25 -9.90
C ARG A 49 -7.34 15.59 -9.91
N PHE A 50 -8.17 15.86 -10.92
CA PHE A 50 -9.48 15.24 -11.07
C PHE A 50 -9.38 13.71 -11.14
N ILE A 51 -8.43 13.16 -11.90
CA ILE A 51 -8.21 11.71 -11.99
C ILE A 51 -7.85 11.13 -10.62
N LEU A 52 -6.86 11.71 -9.93
CA LEU A 52 -6.36 11.21 -8.65
C LEU A 52 -7.46 11.22 -7.56
N GLU A 53 -8.30 12.26 -7.51
CA GLU A 53 -9.41 12.36 -6.57
C GLU A 53 -10.44 11.23 -6.72
N HIS A 54 -10.59 10.68 -7.93
CA HIS A 54 -11.54 9.60 -8.22
C HIS A 54 -10.90 8.21 -8.23
N ALA A 55 -9.59 8.12 -8.51
CA ALA A 55 -8.90 6.86 -8.76
C ALA A 55 -8.94 5.91 -7.55
N VAL A 56 -8.74 6.42 -6.33
CA VAL A 56 -8.75 5.58 -5.12
C VAL A 56 -10.10 4.87 -4.93
N ARG A 57 -11.22 5.56 -5.18
CA ARG A 57 -12.57 4.96 -5.07
C ARG A 57 -12.80 3.92 -6.17
N LEU A 58 -12.33 4.17 -7.39
CA LEU A 58 -12.44 3.22 -8.49
C LEU A 58 -11.60 1.97 -8.22
N LEU A 59 -10.39 2.12 -7.67
CA LEU A 59 -9.54 1.01 -7.28
C LEU A 59 -10.17 0.17 -6.16
N GLN A 60 -10.80 0.81 -5.17
CA GLN A 60 -11.52 0.10 -4.13
C GLN A 60 -12.64 -0.77 -4.73
N GLY A 61 -13.43 -0.24 -5.67
CA GLY A 61 -14.44 -1.03 -6.38
C GLY A 61 -13.82 -2.15 -7.24
N LEU A 62 -12.67 -1.91 -7.86
CA LEU A 62 -11.93 -2.93 -8.60
C LEU A 62 -11.48 -4.09 -7.69
N VAL A 63 -10.91 -3.78 -6.52
CA VAL A 63 -10.54 -4.78 -5.50
C VAL A 63 -11.76 -5.60 -5.07
N ASP A 64 -12.91 -4.95 -4.83
CA ASP A 64 -14.13 -5.63 -4.41
C ASP A 64 -14.64 -6.61 -5.50
N VAL A 65 -14.55 -6.23 -6.78
CA VAL A 65 -14.90 -7.13 -7.91
C VAL A 65 -13.91 -8.28 -8.03
N ILE A 66 -12.60 -8.01 -8.03
CA ILE A 66 -11.56 -9.03 -8.19
C ILE A 66 -11.60 -10.05 -7.06
N SER A 67 -11.79 -9.57 -5.82
CA SER A 67 -11.90 -10.45 -4.65
C SER A 67 -13.17 -11.29 -4.67
N SER A 68 -14.28 -10.79 -5.21
CA SER A 68 -15.51 -11.58 -5.44
C SER A 68 -15.31 -12.70 -6.46
N CYS A 69 -14.34 -12.56 -7.37
CA CYS A 69 -13.92 -13.63 -8.29
C CYS A 69 -12.91 -14.60 -7.67
N GLY A 70 -12.46 -14.37 -6.43
CA GLY A 70 -11.48 -15.20 -5.75
C GLY A 70 -10.06 -15.09 -6.30
N TRP A 71 -9.72 -14.00 -7.01
CA TRP A 71 -8.40 -13.84 -7.62
C TRP A 71 -7.44 -13.10 -6.69
N LEU A 72 -6.47 -13.82 -6.11
CA LEU A 72 -5.55 -13.25 -5.12
C LEU A 72 -4.56 -12.24 -5.73
N THR A 73 -3.71 -12.69 -6.65
CA THR A 73 -2.65 -11.83 -7.21
C THR A 73 -3.17 -10.51 -7.80
N PRO A 74 -4.24 -10.50 -8.63
CA PRO A 74 -4.76 -9.23 -9.16
C PRO A 74 -5.34 -8.32 -8.07
N ALA A 75 -5.86 -8.89 -6.97
CA ALA A 75 -6.36 -8.10 -5.84
C ALA A 75 -5.20 -7.42 -5.12
N LEU A 76 -4.12 -8.15 -4.82
CA LEU A 76 -2.92 -7.61 -4.18
C LEU A 76 -2.29 -6.49 -5.04
N PHE A 77 -2.12 -6.70 -6.35
CA PHE A 77 -1.63 -5.64 -7.25
C PHE A 77 -2.54 -4.42 -7.30
N SER A 78 -3.86 -4.59 -7.16
CA SER A 78 -4.80 -3.46 -7.11
C SER A 78 -4.68 -2.68 -5.78
N MET A 79 -4.32 -3.35 -4.68
CA MET A 79 -4.03 -2.71 -3.38
C MET A 79 -2.72 -1.93 -3.44
N GLU A 80 -1.66 -2.52 -3.99
CA GLU A 80 -0.37 -1.84 -4.24
C GLU A 80 -0.53 -0.61 -5.14
N LEU A 81 -1.37 -0.71 -6.19
CA LEU A 81 -1.68 0.43 -7.06
C LEU A 81 -2.37 1.56 -6.28
N SER A 82 -3.14 1.25 -5.24
CA SER A 82 -3.70 2.25 -4.34
C SER A 82 -2.60 3.04 -3.63
N GLN A 83 -1.61 2.34 -3.07
CA GLN A 83 -0.45 2.94 -2.40
C GLN A 83 0.36 3.80 -3.38
N MET A 84 0.58 3.32 -4.61
CA MET A 84 1.27 4.07 -5.67
C MET A 84 0.57 5.40 -5.99
N ILE A 85 -0.77 5.39 -6.06
CA ILE A 85 -1.58 6.60 -6.30
C ILE A 85 -1.48 7.58 -5.13
N VAL A 86 -1.56 7.09 -3.89
CA VAL A 86 -1.51 7.95 -2.70
C VAL A 86 -0.12 8.58 -2.54
N GLN A 87 0.95 7.82 -2.81
CA GLN A 87 2.33 8.25 -2.50
C GLN A 87 3.11 8.78 -3.69
N ALA A 88 2.49 8.80 -4.88
CA ALA A 88 3.12 9.25 -6.13
C ALA A 88 4.45 8.55 -6.38
N THR A 89 4.40 7.22 -6.44
CA THR A 89 5.55 6.32 -6.52
C THR A 89 5.18 5.09 -7.34
N SER A 90 6.16 4.25 -7.67
CA SER A 90 5.95 2.98 -8.38
C SER A 90 6.22 1.79 -7.48
N SER A 91 5.76 0.59 -7.87
CA SER A 91 5.97 -0.65 -7.10
C SER A 91 7.44 -1.07 -7.02
N GLN A 92 8.29 -0.62 -7.94
CA GLN A 92 9.72 -0.94 -7.98
C GLN A 92 10.59 0.13 -7.30
N ALA A 93 9.99 1.26 -6.93
CA ALA A 93 10.71 2.36 -6.33
C ALA A 93 10.98 2.10 -4.85
N SER A 94 12.01 2.75 -4.30
CA SER A 94 12.31 2.65 -2.87
C SER A 94 11.16 3.26 -2.05
N PRO A 95 10.70 2.59 -0.97
CA PRO A 95 9.73 3.15 -0.02
C PRO A 95 10.16 4.49 0.58
N LEU A 96 11.47 4.78 0.60
CA LEU A 96 12.03 6.04 1.09
C LEU A 96 11.61 7.26 0.28
N LEU A 97 11.23 7.09 -1.00
CA LEU A 97 10.76 8.21 -1.81
C LEU A 97 9.44 8.80 -1.31
N GLN A 98 8.70 8.08 -0.46
CA GLN A 98 7.48 8.57 0.19
C GLN A 98 7.79 9.68 1.22
N LEU A 99 9.02 9.72 1.75
CA LEU A 99 9.45 10.72 2.71
C LEU A 99 9.72 12.08 2.02
N PRO A 100 9.41 13.20 2.69
CA PRO A 100 9.72 14.52 2.16
C PRO A 100 11.23 14.72 2.11
N HIS A 101 11.70 15.57 1.18
CA HIS A 101 13.12 15.90 1.04
C HIS A 101 14.04 14.68 0.81
N PHE A 102 13.50 13.60 0.25
CA PHE A 102 14.21 12.34 0.03
C PHE A 102 14.43 12.05 -1.48
N PRO A 103 15.29 12.81 -2.17
CA PRO A 103 15.52 12.63 -3.61
C PRO A 103 16.24 11.30 -3.91
N PRO A 104 16.26 10.83 -5.17
CA PRO A 104 16.96 9.60 -5.56
C PRO A 104 18.43 9.53 -5.12
N ALA A 105 19.14 10.67 -5.11
CA ALA A 105 20.52 10.73 -4.62
C ALA A 105 20.64 10.38 -3.12
N LEU A 106 19.65 10.77 -2.31
CA LEU A 106 19.59 10.42 -0.89
C LEU A 106 19.21 8.96 -0.69
N VAL A 107 18.34 8.39 -1.53
CA VAL A 107 18.04 6.94 -1.55
C VAL A 107 19.31 6.13 -1.79
N GLU A 108 20.13 6.50 -2.78
CA GLU A 108 21.40 5.80 -3.05
C GLU A 108 22.40 5.92 -1.88
N LYS A 109 22.39 7.05 -1.17
CA LYS A 109 23.18 7.24 0.06
C LYS A 109 22.67 6.36 1.21
N ALA A 110 21.35 6.32 1.43
CA ALA A 110 20.69 5.47 2.42
C ALA A 110 21.01 3.99 2.18
N LYS A 111 20.90 3.54 0.93
CA LYS A 111 21.21 2.16 0.54
C LYS A 111 22.65 1.76 0.86
N LYS A 112 23.63 2.64 0.63
CA LYS A 112 25.04 2.41 1.03
C LYS A 112 25.23 2.28 2.54
N MET A 113 24.34 2.89 3.32
CA MET A 113 24.28 2.79 4.77
C MET A 113 23.41 1.62 5.26
N ARG A 114 22.89 0.77 4.36
CA ARG A 114 21.95 -0.32 4.65
C ARG A 114 20.63 0.16 5.26
N VAL A 115 20.17 1.32 4.82
CA VAL A 115 18.84 1.87 5.11
C VAL A 115 18.01 1.74 3.84
N GLU A 116 17.05 0.82 3.84
CA GLU A 116 16.28 0.44 2.66
C GLU A 116 14.82 0.92 2.72
N ASP A 117 14.27 1.06 3.94
CA ASP A 117 12.87 1.45 4.16
C ASP A 117 12.68 2.49 5.27
N VAL A 118 11.42 2.86 5.52
CA VAL A 118 11.06 3.88 6.52
C VAL A 118 11.31 3.38 7.95
N PHE A 119 11.20 2.07 8.22
CA PHE A 119 11.51 1.51 9.54
C PHE A 119 12.99 1.62 9.84
N ASP A 120 13.87 1.38 8.87
CA ASP A 120 15.30 1.58 9.01
C ASP A 120 15.62 3.03 9.38
N VAL A 121 14.99 4.00 8.70
CA VAL A 121 15.15 5.44 8.98
C VAL A 121 14.75 5.78 10.41
N MET A 122 13.61 5.24 10.88
CA MET A 122 13.12 5.46 12.24
C MET A 122 14.04 4.88 13.31
N ASN A 123 14.69 3.75 13.02
CA ASN A 123 15.57 3.03 13.94
C ASN A 123 17.05 3.45 13.83
N MET A 124 17.37 4.46 13.01
CA MET A 124 18.75 4.94 12.88
C MET A 124 19.26 5.57 14.17
N GLU A 125 20.47 5.17 14.58
CA GLU A 125 21.26 5.89 15.57
C GLU A 125 21.52 7.34 15.14
N ASP A 126 21.64 8.24 16.13
CA ASP A 126 21.79 9.69 15.90
C ASP A 126 22.95 10.02 14.96
N ASP A 127 24.12 9.40 15.15
CA ASP A 127 25.30 9.64 14.30
C ASP A 127 25.07 9.25 12.83
N ALA A 128 24.40 8.12 12.60
CA ALA A 128 24.07 7.67 11.25
C ALA A 128 23.01 8.57 10.61
N ARG A 129 22.02 9.00 11.39
CA ARG A 129 20.95 9.90 10.95
C ARG A 129 21.48 11.28 10.56
N THR A 130 22.37 11.86 11.37
CA THR A 130 23.07 13.11 11.05
C THR A 130 23.87 12.98 9.77
N LYS A 131 24.59 11.87 9.59
CA LYS A 131 25.35 11.61 8.35
C LYS A 131 24.43 11.47 7.14
N LEU A 132 23.31 10.76 7.25
CA LEU A 132 22.38 10.55 6.14
C LEU A 132 21.79 11.89 5.68
N PHE A 133 21.24 12.66 6.62
CA PHE A 133 20.55 13.92 6.34
C PHE A 133 21.45 15.16 6.34
N ASP A 134 22.77 14.97 6.24
CA ASP A 134 23.71 16.06 6.06
C ASP A 134 23.30 16.94 4.85
N GLY A 135 23.10 18.23 5.10
CA GLY A 135 22.62 19.21 4.12
C GLY A 135 21.12 19.55 4.20
N LEU A 136 20.31 18.84 4.99
CA LEU A 136 18.93 19.23 5.26
C LEU A 136 18.87 20.28 6.38
N SER A 137 17.98 21.26 6.24
CA SER A 137 17.70 22.23 7.31
C SER A 137 16.90 21.59 8.46
N GLN A 138 16.89 22.25 9.61
CA GLN A 138 16.06 21.80 10.75
C GLN A 138 14.57 21.71 10.39
N SER A 139 14.05 22.61 9.54
CA SER A 139 12.66 22.53 9.09
C SER A 139 12.40 21.31 8.22
N GLN A 140 13.34 20.96 7.34
CA GLN A 140 13.23 19.76 6.49
C GLN A 140 13.33 18.48 7.33
N LEU A 141 14.21 18.44 8.33
CA LEU A 141 14.29 17.33 9.28
C LEU A 141 12.99 17.16 10.07
N MET A 142 12.35 18.26 10.49
CA MET A 142 11.04 18.20 11.13
C MET A 142 9.95 17.64 10.21
N ASP A 143 9.98 17.96 8.91
CA ASP A 143 9.04 17.39 7.94
C ASP A 143 9.25 15.88 7.78
N VAL A 144 10.51 15.42 7.70
CA VAL A 144 10.85 13.99 7.66
C VAL A 144 10.37 13.28 8.92
N ALA A 145 10.63 13.86 10.10
CA ALA A 145 10.19 13.31 11.38
C ALA A 145 8.65 13.21 11.46
N ARG A 146 7.93 14.23 10.98
CA ARG A 146 6.45 14.20 10.91
C ARG A 146 5.94 13.07 10.02
N ALA A 147 6.57 12.85 8.86
CA ALA A 147 6.21 11.78 7.95
C ALA A 147 6.50 10.40 8.56
N CYS A 148 7.66 10.21 9.19
CA CYS A 148 8.03 8.98 9.88
C CYS A 148 7.08 8.67 11.04
N ASN A 149 6.78 9.65 11.90
CA ASN A 149 5.84 9.48 13.01
C ASN A 149 4.41 9.13 12.55
N ARG A 150 4.05 9.53 11.32
CA ARG A 150 2.74 9.19 10.74
C ARG A 150 2.77 7.86 9.99
N PHE A 151 3.94 7.32 9.64
CA PHE A 151 4.08 6.03 8.97
C PHE A 151 3.58 4.90 9.88
N PRO A 152 2.84 3.92 9.35
CA PRO A 152 2.18 2.93 10.20
C PRO A 152 3.16 1.87 10.73
N CYS A 153 3.33 1.84 12.04
CA CYS A 153 3.93 0.73 12.78
C CYS A 153 2.82 -0.12 13.38
N VAL A 154 2.42 -1.19 12.69
CA VAL A 154 1.30 -2.06 13.09
C VAL A 154 1.82 -3.45 13.44
N SER A 155 1.47 -3.95 14.61
CA SER A 155 1.67 -5.35 14.98
C SER A 155 0.44 -6.19 14.61
N LEU A 156 0.68 -7.40 14.11
CA LEU A 156 -0.36 -8.36 13.76
C LEU A 156 -0.15 -9.67 14.53
N GLU A 157 -1.15 -10.05 15.30
CA GLU A 157 -1.27 -11.38 15.91
C GLU A 157 -2.51 -12.08 15.34
N TYR A 158 -2.42 -13.38 15.06
CA TYR A 158 -3.59 -14.14 14.61
C TYR A 158 -3.68 -15.51 15.29
N LYS A 159 -4.93 -16.02 15.37
CA LYS A 159 -5.23 -17.36 15.86
C LYS A 159 -6.38 -17.97 15.07
N VAL A 160 -6.19 -19.19 14.60
CA VAL A 160 -7.27 -20.02 14.03
C VAL A 160 -8.07 -20.61 15.19
N GLN A 161 -9.36 -20.31 15.23
CA GLN A 161 -10.27 -20.85 16.25
C GLN A 161 -10.58 -22.31 15.94
N ASN A 162 -10.51 -23.16 16.96
CA ASN A 162 -10.78 -24.60 16.86
C ASN A 162 -10.00 -25.30 15.73
N ALA A 163 -8.72 -24.96 15.57
CA ALA A 163 -7.86 -25.48 14.50
C ALA A 163 -7.81 -27.02 14.43
N ASP A 164 -7.96 -27.70 15.57
CA ASP A 164 -7.95 -29.16 15.64
C ASP A 164 -9.27 -29.83 15.22
N ALA A 165 -10.33 -29.05 14.98
CA ALA A 165 -11.68 -29.56 14.68
C ALA A 165 -12.22 -29.04 13.34
N LEU A 166 -11.34 -28.63 12.44
CA LEU A 166 -11.71 -28.20 11.09
C LEU A 166 -12.11 -29.42 10.25
N ALA A 167 -13.28 -29.34 9.62
CA ALA A 167 -13.85 -30.41 8.80
C ALA A 167 -13.99 -29.98 7.34
N ALA A 168 -13.93 -30.95 6.44
CA ALA A 168 -14.20 -30.78 5.01
C ALA A 168 -15.57 -30.15 4.76
N GLY A 169 -15.63 -29.19 3.84
CA GLY A 169 -16.83 -28.39 3.54
C GLY A 169 -17.26 -27.43 4.67
N GLY A 170 -16.46 -27.34 5.74
CA GLY A 170 -16.70 -26.46 6.89
C GLY A 170 -16.17 -25.05 6.70
N SER A 171 -16.04 -24.31 7.80
CA SER A 171 -15.39 -23.00 7.82
C SER A 171 -14.37 -22.89 8.95
N ALA A 172 -13.25 -22.22 8.66
CA ALA A 172 -12.25 -21.83 9.64
C ALA A 172 -12.42 -20.35 9.98
N ARG A 173 -12.40 -20.03 11.28
CA ARG A 173 -12.46 -18.64 11.76
C ARG A 173 -11.09 -18.19 12.23
N ILE A 174 -10.57 -17.15 11.60
CA ILE A 174 -9.28 -16.53 11.94
C ILE A 174 -9.57 -15.27 12.74
N ALA A 175 -9.17 -15.26 14.01
CA ALA A 175 -9.20 -14.08 14.85
C ALA A 175 -7.86 -13.35 14.73
N VAL A 176 -7.90 -12.09 14.29
CA VAL A 176 -6.73 -11.22 14.09
C VAL A 176 -6.82 -10.08 15.10
N LYS A 177 -5.73 -9.83 15.81
CA LYS A 177 -5.54 -8.68 16.69
C LYS A 177 -4.47 -7.81 16.08
N LEU A 178 -4.83 -6.55 15.86
CA LEU A 178 -3.95 -5.53 15.33
C LEU A 178 -3.64 -4.54 16.46
N GLY A 179 -2.37 -4.15 16.58
CA GLY A 179 -1.91 -3.11 17.49
C GLY A 179 -1.20 -2.01 16.71
N ARG A 180 -1.33 -0.75 17.13
CA ARG A 180 -0.48 0.33 16.61
C ARG A 180 0.55 0.71 17.67
N ASP A 181 1.82 0.60 17.31
CA ASP A 181 2.92 0.92 18.22
C ASP A 181 2.94 2.42 18.51
N ALA A 182 3.28 2.78 19.75
CA ALA A 182 3.37 4.16 20.25
C ALA A 182 2.08 5.00 20.13
N MET A 183 0.91 4.38 19.92
CA MET A 183 -0.39 5.07 19.98
C MET A 183 -0.92 5.04 21.42
N GLU A 184 -0.93 6.19 22.09
CA GLU A 184 -1.66 6.34 23.36
C GLU A 184 -3.17 6.38 23.09
N ASP A 185 -3.98 5.94 24.07
CA ASP A 185 -5.44 5.79 23.90
C ASP A 185 -6.17 7.08 23.49
N ASP A 186 -5.64 8.26 23.87
CA ASP A 186 -6.21 9.58 23.53
C ASP A 186 -5.60 10.21 22.26
N THR A 187 -4.65 9.53 21.59
CA THR A 187 -4.03 10.05 20.38
C THR A 187 -5.01 9.97 19.21
N THR A 188 -5.34 11.11 18.61
CA THR A 188 -6.12 11.12 17.36
C THR A 188 -5.19 10.90 16.18
N LEU A 189 -5.42 9.85 15.39
CA LEU A 189 -4.66 9.61 14.18
C LEU A 189 -5.03 10.68 13.15
N GLY A 190 -4.06 11.50 12.74
CA GLY A 190 -4.26 12.47 11.66
C GLY A 190 -4.40 11.80 10.28
N PRO A 191 -4.68 12.59 9.22
CA PRO A 191 -4.76 12.04 7.86
C PRO A 191 -3.43 11.44 7.42
N VAL A 192 -3.48 10.62 6.38
CA VAL A 192 -2.30 10.05 5.72
C VAL A 192 -1.36 11.16 5.27
N TYR A 193 -0.05 10.99 5.54
CA TYR A 193 0.96 11.87 4.97
C TYR A 193 1.15 11.53 3.49
N ALA A 194 0.53 12.33 2.62
CA ALA A 194 0.54 12.14 1.17
C ALA A 194 0.63 13.50 0.44
N PRO A 195 1.80 14.16 0.41
CA PRO A 195 1.93 15.53 -0.08
C PRO A 195 1.64 15.69 -1.59
N TYR A 196 1.70 14.60 -2.34
CA TYR A 196 1.41 14.57 -3.77
C TYR A 196 -0.03 14.18 -4.10
N PHE A 197 -0.80 13.73 -3.11
CA PHE A 197 -2.21 13.36 -3.31
C PHE A 197 -3.09 14.60 -3.07
N PRO A 198 -4.03 14.92 -3.98
CA PRO A 198 -4.72 16.22 -3.96
C PRO A 198 -5.72 16.41 -2.82
N LYS A 199 -6.07 15.35 -2.08
CA LYS A 199 -7.14 15.36 -1.08
C LYS A 199 -6.64 14.74 0.23
N GLU A 200 -7.13 15.24 1.36
CA GLU A 200 -6.96 14.53 2.63
C GLU A 200 -7.57 13.13 2.54
N LYS A 201 -6.84 12.17 3.10
CA LYS A 201 -7.19 10.76 3.05
C LYS A 201 -7.01 10.13 4.42
N GLU A 202 -8.03 9.42 4.85
CA GLU A 202 -7.94 8.53 6.00
C GLU A 202 -7.26 7.23 5.62
N GLU A 203 -6.50 6.69 6.57
CA GLU A 203 -5.79 5.43 6.41
C GLU A 203 -6.77 4.26 6.50
N SER A 204 -6.70 3.33 5.54
CA SER A 204 -7.45 2.08 5.57
C SER A 204 -6.55 0.91 5.18
N TRP A 205 -6.99 -0.29 5.56
CA TRP A 205 -6.26 -1.53 5.35
C TRP A 205 -7.19 -2.60 4.80
N TRP A 206 -6.61 -3.55 4.09
CA TRP A 206 -7.23 -4.83 3.79
C TRP A 206 -6.55 -5.93 4.60
N LEU A 207 -7.35 -6.72 5.30
CA LEU A 207 -6.95 -8.07 5.70
C LEU A 207 -7.41 -9.04 4.62
N VAL A 208 -6.49 -9.82 4.08
CA VAL A 208 -6.76 -10.77 2.99
C VAL A 208 -6.25 -12.14 3.40
N VAL A 209 -6.99 -13.19 3.10
CA VAL A 209 -6.53 -14.57 3.22
C VAL A 209 -6.40 -15.15 1.83
N GLY A 210 -5.17 -15.51 1.47
CA GLY A 210 -4.88 -16.35 0.32
C GLY A 210 -4.94 -17.82 0.70
N GLY A 211 -5.53 -18.64 -0.15
CA GLY A 211 -5.59 -20.09 -0.01
C GLY A 211 -4.92 -20.84 -1.16
N PRO A 212 -5.11 -22.17 -1.23
CA PRO A 212 -4.54 -23.02 -2.26
C PRO A 212 -4.84 -22.53 -3.69
N GLY A 213 -3.89 -22.74 -4.60
CA GLY A 213 -4.10 -22.43 -6.02
C GLY A 213 -4.18 -20.93 -6.35
N ASN A 214 -3.62 -20.05 -5.51
CA ASN A 214 -3.67 -18.60 -5.67
C ASN A 214 -5.09 -18.02 -5.57
N GLY A 215 -5.95 -18.68 -4.77
CA GLY A 215 -7.31 -18.22 -4.50
C GLY A 215 -7.34 -17.19 -3.37
N LEU A 216 -8.12 -16.13 -3.55
CA LEU A 216 -8.51 -15.23 -2.46
C LEU A 216 -9.75 -15.82 -1.79
N VAL A 217 -9.61 -16.20 -0.52
CA VAL A 217 -10.66 -16.95 0.22
C VAL A 217 -11.36 -16.13 1.29
N ALA A 218 -10.74 -15.02 1.73
CA ALA A 218 -11.40 -14.04 2.58
C ALA A 218 -10.77 -12.65 2.39
N ILE A 219 -11.58 -11.61 2.53
CA ILE A 219 -11.12 -10.23 2.53
C ILE A 219 -11.98 -9.38 3.48
N LYS A 220 -11.36 -8.44 4.17
CA LYS A 220 -12.06 -7.43 4.96
C LYS A 220 -11.32 -6.11 4.95
N ARG A 221 -12.04 -5.04 4.62
CA ARG A 221 -11.54 -3.67 4.76
C ARG A 221 -11.72 -3.20 6.19
N ILE A 222 -10.69 -2.60 6.76
CA ILE A 222 -10.67 -2.16 8.17
C ILE A 222 -9.97 -0.80 8.31
N THR A 223 -10.13 -0.22 9.49
CA THR A 223 -9.40 0.97 9.93
C THR A 223 -8.82 0.68 11.32
N ILE A 224 -7.55 1.05 11.52
CA ILE A 224 -6.82 0.87 12.78
C ILE A 224 -6.67 2.25 13.44
N ALA A 225 -7.80 2.79 13.91
CA ALA A 225 -7.91 4.12 14.52
C ALA A 225 -7.73 4.13 16.05
N LYS A 226 -7.49 2.96 16.66
CA LYS A 226 -7.27 2.80 18.10
C LYS A 226 -5.97 2.04 18.33
N ALA A 227 -5.44 2.10 19.55
CA ALA A 227 -4.25 1.36 19.96
C ALA A 227 -4.35 -0.14 19.66
N SER A 228 -5.54 -0.75 19.77
CA SER A 228 -5.77 -2.12 19.33
C SER A 228 -7.16 -2.34 18.72
N VAL A 229 -7.21 -3.18 17.68
CA VAL A 229 -8.45 -3.58 16.99
C VAL A 229 -8.47 -5.10 16.81
N ASN A 230 -9.60 -5.73 17.13
CA ASN A 230 -9.82 -7.15 16.90
C ASN A 230 -10.74 -7.36 15.69
N VAL A 231 -10.34 -8.22 14.78
CA VAL A 231 -11.04 -8.53 13.54
C VAL A 231 -11.18 -10.05 13.42
N LYS A 232 -12.27 -10.50 12.82
CA LYS A 232 -12.49 -11.91 12.49
C LYS A 232 -12.70 -12.04 10.98
N LEU A 233 -12.05 -13.05 10.40
CA LEU A 233 -12.20 -13.49 9.02
C LEU A 233 -12.72 -14.93 9.06
N ASP A 234 -13.70 -15.23 8.23
CA ASP A 234 -14.22 -16.58 8.05
C ASP A 234 -13.76 -17.08 6.67
N VAL A 235 -13.21 -18.30 6.63
CA VAL A 235 -12.65 -18.94 5.43
C VAL A 235 -13.40 -20.25 5.21
N GLU A 236 -13.99 -20.41 4.03
CA GLU A 236 -14.60 -21.69 3.64
C GLU A 236 -13.50 -22.71 3.31
N LEU A 237 -13.68 -23.94 3.80
CA LEU A 237 -12.76 -25.05 3.61
C LEU A 237 -13.23 -25.92 2.45
N GLY A 238 -12.28 -26.48 1.70
CA GLY A 238 -12.59 -27.42 0.63
C GLY A 238 -13.20 -28.73 1.15
N ASP A 239 -13.79 -29.51 0.24
CA ASP A 239 -14.43 -30.79 0.55
C ASP A 239 -13.45 -31.94 0.77
N ASP A 240 -12.18 -31.74 0.43
CA ASP A 240 -11.15 -32.76 0.57
C ASP A 240 -10.42 -32.62 1.91
N PRO A 241 -10.28 -33.71 2.69
CA PRO A 241 -9.40 -33.73 3.86
C PRO A 241 -7.94 -33.57 3.46
N GLY A 242 -7.17 -32.86 4.27
CA GLY A 242 -5.76 -32.59 3.96
C GLY A 242 -5.16 -31.48 4.80
N THR A 243 -3.88 -31.20 4.53
CA THR A 243 -3.22 -30.00 5.08
C THR A 243 -2.99 -29.03 3.94
N TYR A 244 -3.52 -27.82 4.09
CA TYR A 244 -3.52 -26.80 3.05
C TYR A 244 -2.76 -25.56 3.54
N ASP A 245 -1.94 -25.00 2.66
CA ASP A 245 -1.21 -23.76 2.89
C ASP A 245 -2.09 -22.54 2.62
N TYR A 246 -2.05 -21.58 3.54
CA TYR A 246 -2.73 -20.30 3.47
C TYR A 246 -1.76 -19.18 3.85
N THR A 247 -2.09 -17.96 3.45
CA THR A 247 -1.34 -16.76 3.81
C THR A 247 -2.29 -15.66 4.24
N LEU A 248 -2.05 -15.07 5.40
CA LEU A 248 -2.75 -13.88 5.87
C LEU A 248 -1.94 -12.64 5.47
N TYR A 249 -2.54 -11.74 4.71
CA TYR A 249 -1.95 -10.48 4.30
C TYR A 249 -2.62 -9.31 5.04
N LEU A 250 -1.81 -8.36 5.49
CA LEU A 250 -2.25 -7.03 5.90
C LEU A 250 -1.70 -6.03 4.89
N MET A 251 -2.59 -5.44 4.08
CA MET A 251 -2.23 -4.54 2.99
C MET A 251 -2.70 -3.13 3.29
N SER A 252 -1.81 -2.14 3.23
CA SER A 252 -2.16 -0.73 3.33
C SER A 252 -2.81 -0.25 2.05
N ASP A 253 -3.73 0.71 2.15
CA ASP A 253 -4.25 1.43 0.98
C ASP A 253 -3.50 2.73 0.67
N SER A 254 -2.50 3.06 1.48
CA SER A 254 -1.92 4.40 1.53
C SER A 254 -0.40 4.44 1.55
N TYR A 255 0.28 3.44 2.10
CA TYR A 255 1.73 3.46 2.28
C TYR A 255 2.36 2.20 1.69
N GLN A 256 3.52 2.35 1.05
CA GLN A 256 4.34 1.23 0.62
C GLN A 256 5.34 0.83 1.70
N GLY A 257 5.69 -0.46 1.74
CA GLY A 257 6.73 -0.97 2.65
C GLY A 257 6.24 -1.26 4.07
N CYS A 258 4.93 -1.26 4.31
CA CYS A 258 4.33 -1.62 5.60
C CYS A 258 3.35 -2.80 5.51
N ASP A 259 3.25 -3.42 4.34
CA ASP A 259 2.45 -4.61 4.12
C ASP A 259 3.10 -5.82 4.80
N GLN A 260 2.29 -6.74 5.30
CA GLN A 260 2.76 -7.91 6.05
C GLN A 260 2.12 -9.18 5.51
N GLU A 261 2.88 -10.27 5.48
CA GLU A 261 2.42 -11.60 5.09
C GLU A 261 2.78 -12.65 6.15
N TYR A 262 1.83 -13.53 6.46
CA TYR A 262 1.98 -14.59 7.44
C TYR A 262 1.47 -15.92 6.87
N GLY A 263 2.39 -16.81 6.52
CA GLY A 263 2.06 -18.17 6.09
C GLY A 263 1.58 -19.04 7.26
N PHE A 264 0.54 -19.83 7.03
CA PHE A 264 0.03 -20.81 7.99
C PHE A 264 -0.59 -22.01 7.28
N LYS A 265 -0.79 -23.11 8.03
CA LYS A 265 -1.42 -24.33 7.52
C LYS A 265 -2.73 -24.59 8.24
N LEU A 266 -3.73 -25.05 7.51
CA LEU A 266 -4.98 -25.57 8.08
C LEU A 266 -5.05 -27.08 7.82
N GLN A 267 -5.29 -27.86 8.88
CA GLN A 267 -5.51 -29.29 8.79
C GLN A 267 -7.01 -29.58 8.77
N VAL A 268 -7.52 -29.94 7.60
CA VAL A 268 -8.92 -30.29 7.35
C VAL A 268 -9.12 -31.79 7.54
N LYS A 269 -10.08 -32.17 8.37
CA LYS A 269 -10.44 -33.56 8.65
C LYS A 269 -11.64 -34.00 7.80
N GLY A 270 -11.70 -35.29 7.50
CA GLY A 270 -12.88 -35.92 6.88
C GLY A 270 -13.94 -36.30 7.89
#